data_AF-C4VC74-F1
#
_entry.id   AF-C4VC74-F1
#
_cell.length_a   1.000
_cell.length_b   1.000
_cell.length_c   1.000
_cell.angle_alpha   90.00
_cell.angle_beta   90.00
_cell.angle_gamma   90.00
#
_symmetry.space_group_name_H-M   'P 1'
#
loop_
_entity.id
_entity.type
_entity.pdbx_description
1 polymer ?
#
loop_
_entity_poly.entity_id
_entity_poly.type
_entity_poly.pdbx_seq_one_letter_code
_entity_poly.pdbx_strand_id
1 'polypeptide(L)'
;MDMENIEWCDDALVIFNSSVPVGATPEYLAGYLIIQGASSMLSVLNLDVKENLKIIDMCAAPGGKSQYISALMNNTGVLYSNDISDDRIKALRSNLLRMGVTNAIVTNLDARKLNFGLVDRVLLDAPCSGTGVISKDPSIKMSRTVDDIRKTVFRQKELILKGFDMLKKGGVMVYSTCSVLTERK
;
A
#
# COMPACT_ATOMS: atom_id res chain seq x y z
N MET A 1 11.86 -24.14 -7.53
CA MET A 1 11.59 -22.70 -7.69
C MET A 1 12.86 -22.03 -7.27
N ASP A 2 13.46 -21.25 -8.16
CA ASP A 2 14.76 -20.62 -7.90
C ASP A 2 14.52 -19.28 -7.22
N MET A 3 15.03 -19.14 -5.99
CA MET A 3 14.75 -17.99 -5.12
C MET A 3 15.99 -17.52 -4.38
N GLU A 4 16.09 -16.21 -4.17
CA GLU A 4 17.12 -15.60 -3.33
C GLU A 4 16.50 -14.55 -2.41
N ASN A 5 17.13 -14.30 -1.26
CA ASN A 5 16.73 -13.21 -0.37
C ASN A 5 17.05 -11.85 -1.00
N ILE A 6 16.21 -10.87 -0.74
CA ILE A 6 16.52 -9.48 -1.02
C ILE A 6 17.50 -8.96 0.04
N GLU A 7 18.62 -8.36 -0.38
CA GLU A 7 19.69 -7.88 0.52
C GLU A 7 19.23 -6.91 1.61
N TRP A 8 18.16 -6.14 1.37
CA TRP A 8 17.65 -5.11 2.28
C TRP A 8 16.36 -5.51 3.03
N CYS A 9 15.87 -6.75 2.86
CA CYS A 9 14.65 -7.22 3.51
C CYS A 9 14.70 -8.74 3.74
N ASP A 10 14.92 -9.14 4.99
CA ASP A 10 15.06 -10.55 5.37
C ASP A 10 13.79 -11.37 5.11
N ASP A 11 12.61 -10.76 5.21
CA ASP A 11 11.32 -11.40 4.97
C ASP A 11 10.89 -11.44 3.49
N ALA A 12 11.78 -11.11 2.56
CA ALA A 12 11.46 -11.01 1.14
C ALA A 12 12.35 -11.89 0.24
N LEU A 13 11.69 -12.64 -0.63
CA LEU A 13 12.31 -13.51 -1.63
C LEU A 13 12.07 -12.98 -3.05
N VAL A 14 13.11 -12.97 -3.87
CA VAL A 14 13.02 -12.80 -5.33
C VAL A 14 12.86 -14.16 -5.96
N ILE A 15 11.80 -14.35 -6.75
CA ILE A 15 11.58 -15.57 -7.53
C ILE A 15 12.07 -15.31 -8.96
N PHE A 16 13.12 -15.99 -9.39
CA PHE A 16 13.65 -15.84 -10.75
C PHE A 16 12.90 -16.72 -11.74
N ASN A 17 12.70 -17.99 -11.38
CA ASN A 17 12.02 -18.98 -12.20
C ASN A 17 11.13 -19.90 -11.35
N SER A 18 9.94 -20.18 -11.88
CA SER A 18 9.02 -21.15 -11.31
C SER A 18 8.33 -21.93 -12.41
N SER A 19 8.31 -23.25 -12.29
CA SER A 19 7.52 -24.13 -13.14
C SER A 19 6.02 -24.10 -12.79
N VAL A 20 5.67 -23.61 -11.61
CA VAL A 20 4.29 -23.50 -11.11
C VAL A 20 3.90 -22.03 -10.96
N PRO A 21 2.68 -21.61 -11.35
CA PRO A 21 2.21 -20.26 -11.09
C PRO A 21 2.19 -19.98 -9.58
N VAL A 22 2.99 -19.00 -9.13
CA VAL A 22 3.14 -18.67 -7.69
C VAL A 22 1.80 -18.36 -7.03
N GLY A 23 0.92 -17.66 -7.75
CA GLY A 23 -0.42 -17.30 -7.27
C GLY A 23 -1.42 -18.47 -7.18
N ALA A 24 -1.05 -19.67 -7.63
CA ALA A 24 -1.88 -20.87 -7.55
C ALA A 24 -1.30 -21.95 -6.61
N THR A 25 -0.21 -21.63 -5.91
CA THR A 25 0.43 -22.56 -4.96
C THR A 25 -0.41 -22.71 -3.69
N PRO A 26 -0.41 -23.89 -3.04
CA PRO A 26 -1.06 -24.08 -1.75
C PRO A 26 -0.62 -23.06 -0.70
N GLU A 27 0.65 -22.67 -0.69
CA GLU A 27 1.24 -21.71 0.24
C GLU A 27 0.66 -20.30 0.02
N TYR A 28 0.47 -19.88 -1.23
CA TYR A 28 -0.22 -18.62 -1.52
C TYR A 28 -1.68 -18.68 -1.09
N LEU A 29 -2.39 -19.77 -1.38
CA LEU A 29 -3.81 -19.91 -1.00
C LEU A 29 -4.01 -19.99 0.52
N ALA A 30 -3.06 -20.60 1.24
CA ALA A 30 -3.03 -20.66 2.70
C ALA A 30 -2.64 -19.33 3.36
N GLY A 31 -2.21 -18.32 2.60
CA GLY A 31 -1.81 -17.03 3.13
C GLY A 31 -0.40 -17.00 3.73
N TYR A 32 0.47 -17.93 3.34
CA TYR A 32 1.88 -17.91 3.76
C TYR A 32 2.73 -16.94 2.94
N LEU A 33 2.24 -16.54 1.76
CA LEU A 33 2.98 -15.72 0.81
C LEU A 33 2.12 -14.60 0.24
N ILE A 34 2.70 -13.41 0.16
CA ILE A 34 2.15 -12.27 -0.59
C ILE A 34 3.06 -12.00 -1.78
N ILE A 35 2.47 -11.91 -2.98
CA ILE A 35 3.19 -11.49 -4.17
C ILE A 35 3.14 -9.96 -4.22
N GLN A 36 4.30 -9.32 -4.08
CA GLN A 36 4.38 -7.85 -4.05
C GLN A 36 5.66 -7.37 -4.75
N GLY A 37 5.60 -6.16 -5.33
CA GLY A 37 6.78 -5.52 -5.88
C GLY A 37 7.72 -5.01 -4.78
N ALA A 38 9.01 -5.21 -4.96
CA ALA A 38 10.08 -4.73 -4.07
C ALA A 38 9.91 -3.27 -3.63
N SER A 39 9.61 -2.35 -4.56
CA SER A 39 9.41 -0.93 -4.25
C SER A 39 8.25 -0.66 -3.28
N SER A 40 7.23 -1.50 -3.27
CA SER A 40 6.11 -1.36 -2.34
C SER A 40 6.50 -1.76 -0.91
N MET A 41 7.43 -2.71 -0.74
CA MET A 41 7.93 -3.11 0.59
C MET A 41 8.70 -1.97 1.25
N LEU A 42 9.52 -1.24 0.48
CA LEU A 42 10.28 -0.09 1.00
C LEU A 42 9.40 0.98 1.65
N SER A 43 8.21 1.24 1.11
CA SER A 43 7.29 2.22 1.72
C SER A 43 6.82 1.81 3.13
N VAL A 44 6.65 0.51 3.37
CA VAL A 44 6.25 -0.03 4.67
C VAL A 44 7.45 -0.08 5.63
N LEU A 45 8.63 -0.47 5.13
CA LEU A 45 9.86 -0.46 5.93
C LEU A 45 10.20 0.95 6.46
N ASN A 46 10.04 1.98 5.63
CA ASN A 46 10.26 3.37 6.03
C ASN A 46 9.19 3.91 7.01
N LEU A 47 8.09 3.20 7.22
CA LEU A 47 7.04 3.61 8.15
C LEU A 47 7.42 3.33 9.61
N ASP A 48 8.49 2.56 9.87
CA ASP A 48 8.92 2.13 11.21
C ASP A 48 7.73 1.54 11.99
N VAL A 49 7.15 0.48 11.41
CA VAL A 49 6.00 -0.22 11.97
C VAL A 49 6.42 -0.97 13.23
N LYS A 50 5.63 -0.83 14.30
CA LYS A 50 5.82 -1.53 15.57
C LYS A 50 4.50 -2.11 16.04
N GLU A 51 4.60 -3.08 16.93
CA GLU A 51 3.44 -3.65 17.61
C GLU A 51 2.64 -2.59 18.37
N ASN A 52 1.34 -2.83 18.52
CA ASN A 52 0.39 -2.02 19.29
C ASN A 52 0.20 -0.57 18.81
N LEU A 53 0.74 -0.19 17.65
CA LEU A 53 0.49 1.12 17.05
C LEU A 53 -0.92 1.23 16.45
N LYS A 54 -1.40 2.47 16.32
CA LYS A 54 -2.53 2.80 15.47
C LYS A 54 -2.01 3.32 14.14
N ILE A 55 -2.26 2.59 13.05
CA ILE A 55 -1.75 2.89 11.71
C ILE A 55 -2.92 3.07 10.75
N ILE A 56 -2.78 3.97 9.77
CA ILE A 56 -3.73 4.10 8.67
C ILE A 56 -3.03 3.97 7.33
N ASP A 57 -3.57 3.11 6.47
CA ASP A 57 -3.30 3.04 5.04
C ASP A 57 -4.46 3.73 4.30
N MET A 58 -4.20 4.92 3.78
CA MET A 58 -5.24 5.80 3.22
C MET A 58 -5.78 5.32 1.86
N CYS A 59 -5.01 4.50 1.14
CA CYS A 59 -5.28 4.02 -0.22
C CYS A 59 -4.83 2.55 -0.34
N ALA A 60 -5.44 1.70 0.47
CA ALA A 60 -4.94 0.38 0.80
C ALA A 60 -5.12 -0.68 -0.30
N ALA A 61 -6.09 -0.55 -1.20
CA ALA A 61 -6.35 -1.63 -2.15
C ALA A 61 -5.19 -1.77 -3.15
N PRO A 62 -4.83 -2.99 -3.58
CA PRO A 62 -5.49 -4.28 -3.32
C PRO A 62 -5.13 -4.95 -1.99
N GLY A 63 -4.32 -4.33 -1.14
CA GLY A 63 -4.06 -4.79 0.23
C GLY A 63 -2.65 -5.22 0.56
N GLY A 64 -1.73 -5.30 -0.42
CA GLY A 64 -0.36 -5.81 -0.18
C GLY A 64 0.39 -5.08 0.93
N LYS A 65 0.38 -3.74 0.91
CA LYS A 65 1.03 -2.93 1.96
C LYS A 65 0.35 -3.09 3.32
N SER A 66 -0.98 -3.09 3.35
CA SER A 66 -1.76 -3.33 4.57
C SER A 66 -1.50 -4.71 5.18
N GLN A 67 -1.40 -5.77 4.36
CA GLN A 67 -1.04 -7.10 4.82
C GLN A 67 0.37 -7.11 5.43
N TYR A 68 1.33 -6.46 4.77
CA TYR A 68 2.70 -6.40 5.26
C TYR A 68 2.81 -5.59 6.56
N ILE A 69 2.08 -4.47 6.67
CA ILE A 69 1.98 -3.71 7.92
C ILE A 69 1.44 -4.61 9.04
N SER A 70 0.33 -5.32 8.80
CA SER A 70 -0.27 -6.19 9.81
C SER A 70 0.66 -7.33 10.25
N ALA A 71 1.42 -7.90 9.31
CA ALA A 71 2.44 -8.91 9.59
C ALA A 71 3.54 -8.34 10.51
N LEU A 72 4.08 -7.16 10.22
CA LEU A 72 5.08 -6.49 11.07
C LEU A 72 4.52 -6.08 12.45
N MET A 73 3.21 -5.84 12.54
CA MET A 73 2.53 -5.58 13.81
C MET A 73 2.20 -6.85 14.59
N ASN A 74 2.49 -8.05 14.07
CA ASN A 74 2.10 -9.33 14.68
C ASN A 74 0.60 -9.36 15.06
N ASN A 75 -0.27 -8.82 14.20
CA ASN A 75 -1.72 -8.72 14.46
C ASN A 75 -2.10 -7.96 15.75
N THR A 76 -1.22 -7.09 16.28
CA THR A 76 -1.48 -6.24 17.44
C THR A 76 -1.89 -4.82 17.04
N GLY A 77 -2.40 -4.01 17.97
CA GLY A 77 -2.79 -2.62 17.67
C GLY A 77 -3.99 -2.52 16.72
N VAL A 78 -4.04 -1.43 15.94
CA VAL A 78 -5.16 -1.16 15.02
C VAL A 78 -4.61 -0.66 13.68
N LEU A 79 -4.99 -1.34 12.60
CA LEU A 79 -4.72 -0.93 11.22
C LEU A 79 -6.02 -0.47 10.54
N TYR A 80 -6.11 0.78 10.11
CA TYR A 80 -7.20 1.24 9.24
C TYR A 80 -6.78 1.09 7.78
N SER A 81 -7.47 0.27 7.00
CA SER A 81 -7.21 0.06 5.58
C SER A 81 -8.34 0.67 4.75
N ASN A 82 -8.12 1.86 4.20
CA ASN A 82 -9.13 2.60 3.45
C ASN A 82 -8.88 2.56 1.94
N ASP A 83 -9.92 2.38 1.12
CA ASP A 83 -9.85 2.66 -0.32
C ASP A 83 -11.16 3.27 -0.81
N ILE A 84 -11.10 4.22 -1.74
CA ILE A 84 -12.30 4.90 -2.25
C ILE A 84 -13.09 4.03 -3.24
N SER A 85 -12.45 3.07 -3.91
CA SER A 85 -13.07 2.26 -4.96
C SER A 85 -13.77 1.03 -4.38
N ASP A 86 -15.11 1.00 -4.47
CA ASP A 86 -15.93 -0.13 -3.99
C ASP A 86 -15.52 -1.47 -4.63
N ASP A 87 -15.21 -1.46 -5.93
CA ASP A 87 -14.75 -2.65 -6.64
C ASP A 87 -13.44 -3.20 -6.07
N ARG A 88 -12.52 -2.32 -5.69
CA ARG A 88 -11.19 -2.69 -5.16
C ARG A 88 -11.26 -3.10 -3.68
N ILE A 89 -12.30 -2.69 -2.95
CA ILE A 89 -12.52 -3.10 -1.56
C ILE A 89 -12.76 -4.62 -1.45
N LYS A 90 -13.43 -5.24 -2.42
CA LYS A 90 -13.63 -6.70 -2.43
C LYS A 90 -12.29 -7.44 -2.46
N ALA A 91 -11.36 -6.99 -3.29
CA ALA A 91 -10.01 -7.54 -3.36
C ALA A 91 -9.23 -7.30 -2.06
N LEU A 92 -9.29 -6.08 -1.51
CA LEU A 92 -8.66 -5.73 -0.22
C LEU A 92 -9.14 -6.66 0.90
N ARG A 93 -10.44 -6.82 1.07
CA ARG A 93 -11.03 -7.70 2.10
C ARG A 93 -10.61 -9.15 1.92
N SER A 94 -10.72 -9.67 0.70
CA SER A 94 -10.31 -11.05 0.38
C SER A 94 -8.84 -11.31 0.71
N ASN A 95 -7.97 -10.37 0.34
CA ASN A 95 -6.55 -10.45 0.59
C ASN A 95 -6.20 -10.40 2.08
N LEU A 96 -6.81 -9.49 2.85
CA LEU A 96 -6.57 -9.41 4.30
C LEU A 96 -7.05 -10.69 5.01
N LEU A 97 -8.23 -11.21 4.64
CA LEU A 97 -8.76 -12.46 5.20
C LEU A 97 -7.88 -13.66 4.87
N ARG A 98 -7.43 -13.78 3.61
CA ARG A 98 -6.54 -14.87 3.19
C ARG A 98 -5.24 -14.90 3.98
N MET A 99 -4.69 -13.73 4.33
CA MET A 99 -3.46 -13.61 5.12
C MET A 99 -3.67 -13.74 6.63
N GLY A 100 -4.90 -13.98 7.10
CA GLY A 100 -5.18 -14.08 8.54
C GLY A 100 -4.98 -12.76 9.30
N VAL A 101 -5.20 -11.62 8.63
CA VAL A 101 -5.12 -10.30 9.28
C VAL A 101 -6.33 -10.09 10.18
N THR A 102 -6.09 -9.89 11.48
CA THR A 102 -7.16 -9.75 12.49
C THR A 102 -7.27 -8.34 13.09
N ASN A 103 -6.25 -7.50 12.93
CA ASN A 103 -6.19 -6.14 13.50
C ASN A 103 -6.61 -5.04 12.50
N ALA A 104 -7.11 -5.41 11.32
CA ALA A 104 -7.46 -4.44 10.27
C ALA A 104 -8.95 -4.07 10.24
N ILE A 105 -9.23 -2.79 10.15
CA ILE A 105 -10.55 -2.21 9.90
C ILE A 105 -10.58 -1.69 8.47
N VAL A 106 -11.38 -2.34 7.62
CA VAL A 106 -11.52 -1.95 6.20
C VAL A 106 -12.61 -0.89 6.05
N THR A 107 -12.30 0.23 5.40
CA THR A 107 -13.27 1.30 5.14
C THR A 107 -13.31 1.69 3.66
N ASN A 108 -14.50 2.08 3.20
CA ASN A 108 -14.71 2.64 1.86
C ASN A 108 -15.13 4.10 1.98
N LEU A 109 -14.15 5.00 2.11
CA LEU A 109 -14.41 6.42 2.31
C LEU A 109 -13.46 7.25 1.43
N ASP A 110 -13.88 8.48 1.12
CA ASP A 110 -12.97 9.48 0.58
C ASP A 110 -11.89 9.77 1.61
N ALA A 111 -10.63 9.46 1.25
CA ALA A 111 -9.49 9.58 2.14
C ALA A 111 -9.29 11.02 2.68
N ARG A 112 -9.80 12.04 1.97
CA ARG A 112 -9.78 13.45 2.40
C ARG A 112 -10.73 13.74 3.57
N LYS A 113 -11.73 12.88 3.80
CA LYS A 113 -12.78 13.04 4.81
C LYS A 113 -12.62 12.08 5.99
N LEU A 114 -11.52 11.34 6.07
CA LEU A 114 -11.30 10.37 7.16
C LEU A 114 -11.25 11.06 8.52
N ASN A 115 -11.83 10.44 9.52
CA ASN A 115 -11.78 10.96 10.88
C ASN A 115 -11.75 9.81 11.89
N PHE A 116 -10.57 9.21 12.05
CA PHE A 116 -10.35 8.11 13.01
C PHE A 116 -9.63 8.57 14.28
N GLY A 117 -9.62 9.88 14.52
CA GLY A 117 -8.80 10.52 15.54
C GLY A 117 -7.32 10.49 15.19
N LEU A 118 -6.47 10.68 16.20
CA LEU A 118 -5.03 10.72 16.02
C LEU A 118 -4.42 9.31 15.93
N VAL A 119 -3.54 9.09 14.95
CA VAL A 119 -2.83 7.84 14.66
C VAL A 119 -1.32 8.01 14.83
N ASP A 120 -0.62 6.91 15.09
CA ASP A 120 0.83 6.89 15.28
C ASP A 120 1.59 6.91 13.95
N ARG A 121 1.00 6.31 12.92
CA ARG A 121 1.60 6.18 11.58
C ARG A 121 0.56 6.36 10.48
N VAL A 122 0.96 7.03 9.40
CA VAL A 122 0.13 7.20 8.20
C VAL A 122 0.90 6.73 6.98
N LEU A 123 0.34 5.78 6.25
CA LEU A 123 0.79 5.38 4.93
C LEU A 123 -0.13 6.00 3.88
N LEU A 124 0.46 6.78 2.98
CA LEU A 124 -0.20 7.31 1.81
C LEU A 124 0.54 6.83 0.56
N ASP A 125 0.10 5.69 0.02
CA ASP A 125 0.45 5.28 -1.34
C ASP A 125 -0.52 5.97 -2.32
N ALA A 126 -0.08 7.10 -2.85
CA ALA A 126 -1.00 8.02 -3.49
C ALA A 126 -1.35 7.55 -4.90
N PRO A 127 -2.63 7.64 -5.31
CA PRO A 127 -3.02 7.32 -6.68
C PRO A 127 -2.24 8.24 -7.63
N CYS A 128 -1.39 7.63 -8.46
CA CYS A 128 -0.42 8.33 -9.29
C CYS A 128 -0.85 8.33 -10.77
N SER A 129 -0.17 9.14 -11.59
CA SER A 129 -0.33 9.12 -13.04
C SER A 129 0.12 7.80 -13.70
N GLY A 130 0.70 6.88 -12.92
CA GLY A 130 1.16 5.57 -13.36
C GLY A 130 2.41 5.60 -14.23
N THR A 131 3.04 6.76 -14.41
CA THR A 131 4.10 6.94 -15.42
C THR A 131 5.36 6.13 -15.13
N GLY A 132 5.62 5.75 -13.88
CA GLY A 132 6.71 4.84 -13.53
C GLY A 132 6.41 3.36 -13.76
N VAL A 133 5.18 3.04 -14.16
CA VAL A 133 4.70 1.68 -14.46
C VAL A 133 4.44 1.52 -15.96
N ILE A 134 4.79 2.51 -16.80
CA ILE A 134 4.65 2.43 -18.28
C ILE A 134 5.37 1.20 -18.85
N SER A 135 6.47 0.77 -18.23
CA SER A 135 7.18 -0.45 -18.63
C SER A 135 6.39 -1.74 -18.37
N LYS A 136 5.45 -1.74 -17.41
CA LYS A 136 4.58 -2.88 -17.09
C LYS A 136 3.19 -2.77 -17.74
N ASP A 137 2.70 -1.55 -18.00
CA ASP A 137 1.44 -1.29 -18.71
C ASP A 137 1.58 -0.11 -19.69
N PRO A 138 1.82 -0.38 -21.00
CA PRO A 138 2.01 0.63 -22.03
C PRO A 138 0.77 1.51 -22.28
N SER A 139 -0.43 1.06 -21.90
CA SER A 139 -1.69 1.79 -22.14
C SER A 139 -1.77 3.12 -21.38
N ILE A 140 -0.98 3.24 -20.30
CA ILE A 140 -0.87 4.44 -19.47
C ILE A 140 -0.31 5.63 -20.27
N LYS A 141 0.50 5.37 -21.32
CA LYS A 141 1.08 6.42 -22.16
C LYS A 141 0.05 7.13 -23.05
N MET A 142 -1.06 6.46 -23.40
CA MET A 142 -2.07 6.99 -24.33
C MET A 142 -3.26 7.66 -23.65
N SER A 143 -3.49 7.41 -22.35
CA SER A 143 -4.78 7.74 -21.71
C SER A 143 -4.81 9.02 -20.88
N ARG A 144 -3.71 9.76 -20.74
CA ARG A 144 -3.63 10.88 -19.76
C ARG A 144 -3.27 12.21 -20.39
N THR A 145 -4.05 13.24 -20.04
CA THR A 145 -3.80 14.63 -20.43
C THR A 145 -3.03 15.40 -19.35
N VAL A 146 -2.46 16.55 -19.70
CA VAL A 146 -1.78 17.45 -18.75
C VAL A 146 -2.73 17.90 -17.64
N ASP A 147 -4.01 18.12 -17.94
CA ASP A 147 -5.00 18.52 -16.94
C ASP A 147 -5.32 17.38 -15.94
N ASP A 148 -5.27 16.12 -16.37
CA ASP A 148 -5.42 14.98 -15.47
C ASP A 148 -4.24 14.87 -14.50
N ILE A 149 -3.03 15.18 -14.96
CA ILE A 149 -1.84 15.23 -14.11
C ILE A 149 -2.01 16.32 -13.05
N ARG A 150 -2.41 17.54 -13.45
CA ARG A 150 -2.64 18.66 -12.50
C ARG A 150 -3.71 18.32 -11.46
N LYS A 151 -4.83 17.74 -11.88
CA LYS A 151 -5.90 17.28 -10.95
C LYS A 151 -5.39 16.22 -9.99
N THR A 152 -4.53 15.31 -10.45
CA THR A 152 -3.93 14.26 -9.63
C THR A 152 -2.99 14.86 -8.58
N VAL A 153 -2.12 15.79 -8.98
CA VAL A 153 -1.21 16.50 -8.05
C VAL A 153 -2.00 17.27 -6.99
N PHE A 154 -3.07 17.97 -7.39
CA PHE A 154 -3.93 18.68 -6.43
C PHE A 154 -4.54 17.72 -5.41
N ARG A 155 -5.11 16.60 -5.87
CA ARG A 155 -5.67 15.57 -4.97
C ARG A 155 -4.62 14.97 -4.03
N GLN A 156 -3.40 14.72 -4.52
CA GLN A 156 -2.30 14.22 -3.68
C GLN A 156 -1.95 15.22 -2.58
N LYS A 157 -1.91 16.53 -2.87
CA LYS A 157 -1.70 17.58 -1.86
C LYS A 157 -2.78 17.54 -0.77
N GLU A 158 -4.06 17.45 -1.16
CA GLU A 158 -5.17 17.32 -0.20
C GLU A 158 -5.04 16.08 0.69
N LEU A 159 -4.65 14.94 0.11
CA LEU A 159 -4.44 13.70 0.84
C LEU A 159 -3.27 13.78 1.82
N ILE A 160 -2.18 14.43 1.43
CA ILE A 160 -1.01 14.64 2.30
C ILE A 160 -1.40 15.47 3.52
N LEU A 161 -2.07 16.61 3.29
CA LEU A 161 -2.54 17.47 4.38
C LEU A 161 -3.46 16.70 5.32
N LYS A 162 -4.38 15.91 4.75
CA LYS A 162 -5.30 15.12 5.57
C LYS A 162 -4.60 14.04 6.38
N GLY A 163 -3.60 13.37 5.80
CA GLY A 163 -2.77 12.40 6.50
C GLY A 163 -2.02 13.03 7.67
N PHE A 164 -1.44 14.21 7.44
CA PHE A 164 -0.73 14.97 8.46
C PHE A 164 -1.65 15.41 9.61
N ASP A 165 -2.88 15.86 9.32
CA ASP A 165 -3.87 16.26 10.33
C ASP A 165 -4.28 15.11 11.27
N MET A 166 -4.22 13.86 10.80
CA MET A 166 -4.52 12.68 11.61
C MET A 166 -3.30 12.20 12.43
N LEU A 167 -2.12 12.79 12.25
CA LEU A 167 -0.90 12.29 12.86
C LEU A 167 -0.76 12.81 14.30
N LYS A 168 -0.41 11.92 15.25
CA LYS A 168 0.02 12.35 16.58
C LYS A 168 1.32 13.15 16.51
N LYS A 169 1.59 13.96 17.53
CA LYS A 169 2.92 14.59 17.71
C LYS A 169 3.99 13.51 17.76
N GLY A 170 5.01 13.63 16.91
CA GLY A 170 6.07 12.62 16.78
C GLY A 170 5.68 11.36 16.00
N GLY A 171 4.48 11.33 15.41
CA GLY A 171 4.11 10.27 14.47
C GLY A 171 4.89 10.37 13.15
N VAL A 172 4.83 9.31 12.35
CA VAL A 172 5.54 9.23 11.06
C VAL A 172 4.52 9.04 9.95
N MET A 173 4.65 9.86 8.90
CA MET A 173 3.89 9.69 7.67
C MET A 173 4.83 9.32 6.54
N VAL A 174 4.50 8.25 5.81
CA VAL A 174 5.17 7.90 4.55
C VAL A 174 4.25 8.21 3.39
N TYR A 175 4.72 9.08 2.50
CA TYR A 175 4.11 9.34 1.21
C TYR A 175 4.92 8.62 0.12
N SER A 176 4.25 7.77 -0.66
CA SER A 176 4.86 7.07 -1.78
C SER A 176 4.02 7.23 -3.04
N THR A 177 4.69 7.18 -4.20
CA THR A 177 4.05 7.32 -5.51
C THR A 177 4.82 6.52 -6.54
N CYS A 178 4.09 5.90 -7.46
CA CYS A 178 4.59 5.11 -8.59
C CYS A 178 4.96 5.95 -9.83
N SER A 179 5.08 7.27 -9.70
CA SER A 179 5.32 8.20 -10.82
C SER A 179 6.76 8.70 -10.83
N VAL A 180 7.39 8.73 -12.01
CA VAL A 180 8.76 9.24 -12.23
C VAL A 180 8.74 10.71 -12.67
N LEU A 181 7.56 11.33 -12.83
CA LEU A 181 7.44 12.72 -13.25
C LEU A 181 7.88 13.68 -12.12
N THR A 182 8.78 14.60 -12.46
CA THR A 182 9.40 15.59 -11.58
C THR A 182 8.62 16.90 -11.47
N GLU A 183 7.39 16.99 -11.99
CA GLU A 183 6.51 18.15 -11.80
C GLU A 183 6.00 18.22 -10.35
N ARG A 184 6.89 18.64 -9.44
CA ARG A 184 6.67 18.95 -8.03
C ARG A 184 6.96 20.43 -7.73
N LYS A 185 6.54 21.33 -8.62
CA LYS A 185 6.54 22.78 -8.33
C LYS A 185 5.13 23.24 -7.98
#